data_AF-A0A9E1IHL7-F1
#
_entry.id   AF-A0A9E1IHL7-F1
#
_cell.length_a   1.000
_cell.length_b   1.000
_cell.length_c   1.000
_cell.angle_alpha   90.00
_cell.angle_beta   90.00
_cell.angle_gamma   90.00
#
_symmetry.space_group_name_H-M   'P 1'
#
loop_
_entity.id
_entity.type
_entity.pdbx_description
1 polymer ?
#
loop_
_entity_poly.entity_id
_entity_poly.type
_entity_poly.pdbx_seq_one_letter_code
_entity_poly.pdbx_strand_id
1 'polypeptide(L)'
;SMATTPSDVLAVELLQKEMGVKSPLRVVPLFETLDDLTGAADTVSRLLQVPWFRRKISKNHNCLEIMIGYSDSAKDAGLMMASWALYKAQVEMQEACAKHGVALTLFHGRGGTVGRGGGPLHQGIVALPPGTVKGRMRVTEQGEAIQGKFGLQNIALRHFELYITAMAEATLKPQREPQPEWRALMDRMAGVSKEAYRKVVRGDPDFVDYFRAATPERELSDLNIGSRPARRGQGSGVESLRAIPWNFAWTQTRLLLAGWLGVGEGLRAGLEGPDREVLFTMATEWSYFRTFLSLVEMVMAKTEPIIHAHYVEELVPDELLALSQRLTKQLTDTRAALLEVLGEEELLLHNDVLKRAIRVRNPYVDPLNILQADMLKLLRTEGGEELADALKVTINGISAGMRNTG
;
A
#
# COMPACT_ATOMS: atom_id res chain seq x y z
N SER A 1 -1.00 17.42 -0.69
CA SER A 1 0.05 16.38 -0.66
C SER A 1 1.22 16.91 0.12
N MET A 2 2.01 16.01 0.71
CA MET A 2 3.18 16.32 1.53
C MET A 2 2.85 17.32 2.64
N ALA A 3 1.72 17.14 3.31
CA ALA A 3 1.36 17.99 4.45
C ALA A 3 2.16 17.53 5.67
N THR A 4 2.85 18.47 6.32
CA THR A 4 3.77 18.20 7.43
C THR A 4 3.43 19.03 8.66
N THR A 5 2.87 20.23 8.47
CA THR A 5 2.62 21.19 9.55
C THR A 5 1.26 21.88 9.41
N PRO A 6 0.75 22.53 10.48
CA PRO A 6 -0.47 23.35 10.39
C PRO A 6 -0.36 24.46 9.35
N SER A 7 0.85 24.97 9.11
CA SER A 7 1.09 26.06 8.16
C SER A 7 0.75 25.67 6.73
N ASP A 8 0.92 24.40 6.35
CA ASP A 8 0.58 23.91 5.00
C ASP A 8 -0.91 24.04 4.71
N VAL A 9 -1.76 23.77 5.71
CA VAL A 9 -3.21 23.95 5.61
C VAL A 9 -3.55 25.44 5.56
N LEU A 10 -3.03 26.23 6.51
CA LEU A 10 -3.34 27.65 6.62
C LEU A 10 -2.84 28.48 5.42
N ALA A 11 -1.75 28.07 4.78
CA ALA A 11 -1.24 28.72 3.57
C ALA A 11 -2.25 28.60 2.42
N VAL A 12 -2.83 27.42 2.21
CA VAL A 12 -3.88 27.23 1.18
C VAL A 12 -5.12 28.03 1.54
N GLU A 13 -5.51 28.08 2.82
CA GLU A 13 -6.62 28.92 3.28
C GLU A 13 -6.41 30.41 2.98
N LEU A 14 -5.19 30.91 3.23
CA LEU A 14 -4.81 32.28 2.92
C LEU A 14 -4.85 32.53 1.41
N LEU A 15 -4.28 31.64 0.60
CA LEU A 15 -4.30 31.77 -0.86
C LEU A 15 -5.73 31.81 -1.42
N GLN A 16 -6.64 30.98 -0.93
CA GLN A 16 -8.05 31.04 -1.36
C GLN A 16 -8.67 32.40 -1.06
N LYS A 17 -8.37 32.97 0.11
CA LYS A 17 -8.85 34.30 0.49
C LYS A 17 -8.27 35.40 -0.41
N GLU A 18 -6.95 35.41 -0.58
CA GLU A 18 -6.25 36.46 -1.36
C GLU A 18 -6.59 36.39 -2.86
N MET A 19 -6.93 35.21 -3.37
CA MET A 19 -7.43 35.04 -4.74
C MET A 19 -8.93 35.35 -4.88
N GLY A 20 -9.59 35.88 -3.85
CA GLY A 20 -10.99 36.30 -3.91
C GLY A 20 -12.01 35.16 -4.02
N VAL A 21 -11.66 33.94 -3.58
CA VAL A 21 -12.56 32.79 -3.62
C VAL A 21 -13.72 33.02 -2.64
N LYS A 22 -14.89 33.39 -3.16
CA LYS A 22 -16.09 33.73 -2.36
C LYS A 22 -16.60 32.57 -1.50
N SER A 23 -16.45 31.34 -1.99
CA SER A 23 -16.81 30.11 -1.31
C SER A 23 -15.58 29.21 -1.22
N PRO A 24 -14.70 29.40 -0.23
CA PRO A 24 -13.47 28.62 -0.10
C PRO A 24 -13.75 27.13 -0.04
N LEU A 25 -12.98 26.36 -0.80
CA LEU A 25 -12.99 24.91 -0.75
C LEU A 25 -12.46 24.42 0.60
N ARG A 26 -12.86 23.19 0.94
CA ARG A 26 -12.24 22.46 2.06
C ARG A 26 -10.77 22.19 1.72
N VAL A 27 -9.89 22.46 2.67
CA VAL A 27 -8.48 22.09 2.58
C VAL A 27 -8.30 20.79 3.35
N VAL A 28 -7.77 19.77 2.69
CA VAL A 28 -7.60 18.42 3.24
C VAL A 28 -6.10 18.10 3.27
N PRO A 29 -5.46 18.04 4.44
CA PRO A 29 -4.06 17.61 4.53
C PRO A 29 -3.95 16.14 4.11
N LEU A 30 -2.86 15.81 3.40
CA LEU A 30 -2.49 14.44 3.06
C LEU A 30 -1.15 14.14 3.74
N PHE A 31 -1.19 13.25 4.73
CA PHE A 31 -0.02 12.68 5.38
C PHE A 31 0.39 11.41 4.63
N GLU A 32 1.59 11.39 4.05
CA GLU A 32 2.01 10.37 3.08
C GLU A 32 3.37 9.73 3.36
N THR A 33 4.14 10.24 4.32
CA THR A 33 5.39 9.60 4.80
C THR A 33 5.23 9.07 6.23
N LEU A 34 6.17 8.24 6.68
CA LEU A 34 6.14 7.70 8.05
C LEU A 34 6.21 8.82 9.11
N ASP A 35 7.07 9.81 8.88
CA ASP A 35 7.26 10.94 9.81
C ASP A 35 6.00 11.81 9.85
N ASP A 36 5.38 12.05 8.69
CA ASP A 36 4.12 12.80 8.59
C ASP A 36 2.99 12.11 9.35
N LEU A 37 2.86 10.79 9.22
CA LEU A 37 1.84 10.01 9.94
C LEU A 37 2.06 10.05 11.45
N THR A 38 3.31 9.98 11.89
CA THR A 38 3.68 10.05 13.31
C THR A 38 3.41 11.46 13.88
N GLY A 39 3.61 12.52 13.09
CA GLY A 39 3.33 13.91 13.46
C GLY A 39 1.89 14.39 13.22
N ALA A 40 1.04 13.55 12.62
CA ALA A 40 -0.28 13.95 12.14
C ALA A 40 -1.20 14.42 13.28
N ALA A 41 -1.22 13.70 14.40
CA ALA A 41 -2.09 14.03 15.53
C ALA A 41 -1.71 15.37 16.21
N ASP A 42 -0.41 15.65 16.37
CA ASP A 42 0.07 16.95 16.87
C ASP A 42 -0.32 18.08 15.92
N THR A 43 -0.07 17.89 14.61
CA THR A 43 -0.45 18.85 13.57
C THR A 43 -1.95 19.16 13.62
N VAL A 44 -2.80 18.14 13.73
CA VAL A 44 -4.25 18.29 13.84
C VAL A 44 -4.63 19.03 15.12
N SER A 45 -4.06 18.68 16.27
CA SER A 45 -4.37 19.35 17.53
C SER A 45 -4.00 20.83 17.49
N ARG A 46 -2.78 21.15 17.03
CA ARG A 46 -2.31 22.53 16.88
C ARG A 46 -3.17 23.34 15.91
N LEU A 47 -3.58 22.73 14.80
CA LEU A 47 -4.47 23.37 13.84
C LEU A 47 -5.86 23.68 14.46
N LEU A 48 -6.41 22.75 15.25
CA LEU A 48 -7.70 22.93 15.95
C LEU A 48 -7.63 23.92 17.12
N GLN A 49 -6.46 24.20 17.66
CA GLN A 49 -6.23 25.25 18.66
C GLN A 49 -6.26 26.66 18.05
N VAL A 50 -6.09 26.81 16.74
CA VAL A 50 -6.17 28.13 16.08
C VAL A 50 -7.62 28.62 16.08
N PRO A 51 -7.95 29.74 16.77
CA PRO A 51 -9.34 30.16 16.95
C PRO A 51 -10.07 30.46 15.63
N TRP A 52 -9.35 31.02 14.65
CA TRP A 52 -9.90 31.26 13.32
C TRP A 52 -10.29 29.95 12.61
N PHE A 53 -9.39 28.96 12.62
CA PHE A 53 -9.62 27.68 11.98
C PHE A 53 -10.74 26.90 12.67
N ARG A 54 -10.78 26.91 14.02
CA ARG A 54 -11.85 26.29 14.79
C ARG A 54 -13.24 26.84 14.45
N ARG A 55 -13.35 28.17 14.27
CA ARG A 55 -14.58 28.83 13.81
C ARG A 55 -14.92 28.51 12.35
N LYS A 56 -13.93 28.30 11.49
CA LYS A 56 -14.16 27.82 10.12
C LYS A 56 -14.77 26.42 10.13
N ILE A 57 -14.15 25.49 10.87
CA ILE A 57 -14.60 24.10 10.96
C ILE A 57 -16.00 23.98 11.60
N SER A 58 -16.33 24.79 12.60
CA SER A 58 -17.68 24.76 13.20
C SER A 58 -18.79 25.10 12.19
N LYS A 59 -18.51 25.96 11.21
CA LYS A 59 -19.43 26.27 10.11
C LYS A 59 -19.55 25.14 9.07
N ASN A 60 -18.57 24.24 9.02
CA ASN A 60 -18.53 23.09 8.12
C ASN A 60 -18.95 21.79 8.83
N HIS A 61 -20.16 21.78 9.39
CA HIS A 61 -20.71 20.64 10.15
C HIS A 61 -19.83 20.16 11.32
N ASN A 62 -18.90 20.99 11.79
CA ASN A 62 -17.95 20.67 12.85
C ASN A 62 -17.15 19.38 12.57
N CYS A 63 -16.75 19.21 11.30
CA CYS A 63 -16.06 18.03 10.78
C CYS A 63 -14.76 18.41 10.06
N LEU A 64 -13.69 17.68 10.36
CA LEU A 64 -12.40 17.78 9.68
C LEU A 64 -12.19 16.55 8.79
N GLU A 65 -11.86 16.77 7.52
CA GLU A 65 -11.46 15.71 6.60
C GLU A 65 -9.93 15.65 6.51
N ILE A 66 -9.35 14.46 6.61
CA ILE A 66 -7.91 14.22 6.51
C ILE A 66 -7.67 13.06 5.55
N MET A 67 -6.73 13.20 4.62
CA MET A 67 -6.35 12.13 3.71
C MET A 67 -5.13 11.39 4.24
N ILE A 68 -5.14 10.05 4.12
CA ILE A 68 -4.02 9.19 4.51
C ILE A 68 -3.47 8.43 3.29
N GLY A 69 -2.14 8.48 3.13
CA GLY A 69 -1.41 7.86 2.02
C GLY A 69 -0.81 6.50 2.41
N TYR A 70 -1.29 5.42 1.79
CA TYR A 70 -0.79 4.07 2.04
C TYR A 70 0.49 3.79 1.26
N SER A 71 0.45 3.98 -0.08
CA SER A 71 1.50 3.51 -0.98
C SER A 71 2.82 4.27 -0.81
N ASP A 72 2.78 5.60 -0.59
CA ASP A 72 3.99 6.40 -0.35
C ASP A 72 4.64 6.04 0.99
N SER A 73 3.85 5.80 2.05
CA SER A 73 4.35 5.35 3.36
C SER A 73 5.01 3.96 3.28
N ALA A 74 4.41 3.02 2.53
CA ALA A 74 4.97 1.69 2.32
C ALA A 74 6.29 1.72 1.52
N LYS A 75 6.43 2.64 0.57
CA LYS A 75 7.70 2.86 -0.15
C LYS A 75 8.79 3.47 0.74
N ASP A 76 8.41 4.24 1.76
CA ASP A 76 9.37 4.85 2.69
C ASP A 76 9.89 3.85 3.74
N ALA A 77 9.01 3.00 4.26
CA ALA A 77 9.27 2.23 5.48
C ALA A 77 8.95 0.72 5.39
N GLY A 78 8.48 0.22 4.25
CA GLY A 78 7.99 -1.14 4.11
C GLY A 78 6.53 -1.31 4.55
N LEU A 79 5.89 -2.39 4.07
CA LEU A 79 4.44 -2.58 4.20
C LEU A 79 3.97 -2.70 5.66
N MET A 80 4.66 -3.49 6.50
CA MET A 80 4.25 -3.72 7.89
C MET A 80 4.33 -2.43 8.72
N MET A 81 5.46 -1.72 8.64
CA MET A 81 5.65 -0.46 9.37
C MET A 81 4.65 0.60 8.90
N ALA A 82 4.47 0.77 7.59
CA ALA A 82 3.51 1.73 7.06
C ALA A 82 2.08 1.43 7.50
N SER A 83 1.66 0.15 7.44
CA SER A 83 0.34 -0.28 7.89
C SER A 83 0.14 0.04 9.37
N TRP A 84 1.13 -0.30 10.20
CA TRP A 84 1.05 -0.05 11.64
C TRP A 84 1.05 1.45 12.00
N ALA A 85 1.89 2.24 11.34
CA ALA A 85 1.88 3.70 11.49
C ALA A 85 0.53 4.31 11.12
N LEU A 86 -0.09 3.84 10.02
CA LEU A 86 -1.42 4.27 9.61
C LEU A 86 -2.48 3.90 10.64
N TYR A 87 -2.41 2.72 11.25
CA TYR A 87 -3.34 2.35 12.33
C TYR A 87 -3.21 3.31 13.50
N LYS A 88 -1.99 3.56 13.99
CA LYS A 88 -1.72 4.46 15.12
C LYS A 88 -2.15 5.90 14.82
N ALA A 89 -1.74 6.45 13.67
CA ALA A 89 -2.09 7.80 13.27
C ALA A 89 -3.62 8.02 13.20
N GLN A 90 -4.38 7.03 12.71
CA GLN A 90 -5.84 7.12 12.68
C GLN A 90 -6.46 7.16 14.09
N VAL A 91 -5.97 6.35 15.02
CA VAL A 91 -6.41 6.37 16.43
C VAL A 91 -6.08 7.73 17.06
N GLU A 92 -4.84 8.17 16.94
CA GLU A 92 -4.35 9.40 17.57
C GLU A 92 -5.02 10.66 16.99
N MET A 93 -5.24 10.73 15.66
CA MET A 93 -5.99 11.82 15.04
C MET A 93 -7.47 11.83 15.46
N GLN A 94 -8.08 10.65 15.61
CA GLN A 94 -9.46 10.52 16.09
C GLN A 94 -9.58 11.03 17.54
N GLU A 95 -8.62 10.70 18.41
CA GLU A 95 -8.53 11.22 19.77
C GLU A 95 -8.28 12.73 19.80
N ALA A 96 -7.37 13.23 18.98
CA ALA A 96 -7.08 14.67 18.88
C ALA A 96 -8.33 15.45 18.46
N CYS A 97 -9.07 14.99 17.45
CA CYS A 97 -10.33 15.61 17.04
C CYS A 97 -11.38 15.55 18.14
N ALA A 98 -11.51 14.40 18.82
CA ALA A 98 -12.47 14.21 19.92
C ALA A 98 -12.22 15.16 21.10
N LYS A 99 -10.96 15.41 21.48
CA LYS A 99 -10.58 16.38 22.53
C LYS A 99 -11.06 17.81 22.23
N HIS A 100 -11.20 18.16 20.95
CA HIS A 100 -11.71 19.47 20.51
C HIS A 100 -13.21 19.44 20.13
N GLY A 101 -13.89 18.32 20.37
CA GLY A 101 -15.29 18.11 20.01
C GLY A 101 -15.53 18.21 18.50
N VAL A 102 -14.57 17.81 17.66
CA VAL A 102 -14.64 17.85 16.19
C VAL A 102 -14.79 16.43 15.67
N ALA A 103 -15.68 16.22 14.69
CA ALA A 103 -15.78 14.94 14.00
C ALA A 103 -14.64 14.79 12.99
N LEU A 104 -14.12 13.57 12.83
CA LEU A 104 -13.11 13.24 11.82
C LEU A 104 -13.76 12.47 10.68
N THR A 105 -13.37 12.78 9.44
CA THR A 105 -13.62 11.95 8.27
C THR A 105 -12.27 11.58 7.65
N LEU A 106 -11.96 10.29 7.60
CA LEU A 106 -10.75 9.82 6.94
C LEU A 106 -11.01 9.61 5.45
N PHE A 107 -10.14 10.20 4.64
CA PHE A 107 -10.05 9.99 3.21
C PHE A 107 -8.92 8.99 2.90
N HIS A 108 -9.30 7.76 2.64
CA HIS A 108 -8.40 6.66 2.33
C HIS A 108 -7.86 6.81 0.90
N GLY A 109 -6.54 7.04 0.79
CA GLY A 109 -5.82 7.09 -0.49
C GLY A 109 -5.65 5.72 -1.16
N ARG A 110 -4.90 5.70 -2.26
CA ARG A 110 -4.55 4.48 -3.00
C ARG A 110 -3.58 3.60 -2.19
N GLY A 111 -3.72 2.27 -2.22
CA GLY A 111 -2.79 1.36 -1.52
C GLY A 111 -3.37 0.57 -0.36
N GLY A 112 -4.43 1.06 0.28
CA GLY A 112 -4.96 0.37 1.46
C GLY A 112 -5.79 -0.86 1.10
N THR A 113 -5.91 -1.79 2.04
CA THR A 113 -6.86 -2.93 1.99
C THR A 113 -8.28 -2.49 1.65
N VAL A 114 -8.69 -1.32 2.15
CA VAL A 114 -9.98 -0.65 1.88
C VAL A 114 -10.14 -0.21 0.42
N GLY A 115 -9.08 0.30 -0.24
CA GLY A 115 -9.15 0.77 -1.62
C GLY A 115 -8.91 -0.35 -2.65
N ARG A 116 -8.08 -1.32 -2.29
CA ARG A 116 -7.50 -2.27 -3.25
C ARG A 116 -8.26 -3.58 -3.42
N GLY A 117 -9.21 -3.91 -2.54
CA GLY A 117 -9.89 -5.22 -2.60
C GLY A 117 -8.91 -6.40 -2.58
N GLY A 118 -7.73 -6.22 -1.95
CA GLY A 118 -6.69 -7.24 -1.78
C GLY A 118 -7.13 -8.38 -0.87
N GLY A 119 -7.90 -8.03 0.16
CA GLY A 119 -8.80 -8.94 0.87
C GLY A 119 -10.25 -8.51 0.66
N PRO A 120 -11.22 -9.18 1.29
CA PRO A 120 -12.62 -8.81 1.21
C PRO A 120 -12.81 -7.34 1.66
N LEU A 121 -13.26 -6.45 0.76
CA LEU A 121 -13.50 -5.02 1.01
C LEU A 121 -14.21 -4.77 2.35
N HIS A 122 -15.22 -5.60 2.63
CA HIS A 122 -15.99 -5.57 3.86
C HIS A 122 -15.12 -5.72 5.11
N GLN A 123 -14.27 -6.76 5.15
CA GLN A 123 -13.35 -7.00 6.25
C GLN A 123 -12.34 -5.86 6.38
N GLY A 124 -11.87 -5.31 5.25
CA GLY A 124 -11.00 -4.14 5.21
C GLY A 124 -11.56 -2.93 5.96
N ILE A 125 -12.83 -2.61 5.74
CA ILE A 125 -13.51 -1.48 6.39
C ILE A 125 -13.82 -1.80 7.87
N VAL A 126 -14.31 -3.01 8.16
CA VAL A 126 -14.64 -3.43 9.53
C VAL A 126 -13.39 -3.48 10.43
N ALA A 127 -12.23 -3.81 9.86
CA ALA A 127 -10.96 -3.91 10.56
C ALA A 127 -10.25 -2.57 10.82
N LEU A 128 -10.80 -1.44 10.34
CA LEU A 128 -10.27 -0.12 10.65
C LEU A 128 -10.32 0.17 12.16
N PRO A 129 -9.49 1.08 12.68
CA PRO A 129 -9.45 1.36 14.10
C PRO A 129 -10.82 1.77 14.64
N PRO A 130 -11.21 1.31 15.83
CA PRO A 130 -12.51 1.61 16.42
C PRO A 130 -12.82 3.11 16.45
N GLY A 131 -14.04 3.49 16.07
CA GLY A 131 -14.48 4.89 16.14
C GLY A 131 -13.96 5.81 15.03
N THR A 132 -13.24 5.31 14.04
CA THR A 132 -12.74 6.11 12.90
C THR A 132 -13.71 6.23 11.73
N VAL A 133 -14.66 5.29 11.59
CA VAL A 133 -15.67 5.32 10.53
C VAL A 133 -16.87 6.20 10.93
N LYS A 134 -17.57 5.90 12.04
CA LYS A 134 -18.70 6.73 12.57
C LYS A 134 -19.68 7.23 11.48
N GLY A 135 -20.04 6.34 10.54
CA GLY A 135 -20.92 6.64 9.41
C GLY A 135 -20.33 7.51 8.30
N ARG A 136 -19.03 7.82 8.36
CA ARG A 136 -18.31 8.71 7.44
C ARG A 136 -17.00 8.08 6.97
N MET A 137 -16.91 7.84 5.68
CA MET A 137 -15.69 7.37 5.06
C MET A 137 -15.61 7.97 3.66
N ARG A 138 -14.40 8.28 3.22
CA ARG A 138 -14.11 8.58 1.83
C ARG A 138 -13.01 7.65 1.34
N VAL A 139 -13.19 7.01 0.19
CA VAL A 139 -12.22 6.07 -0.38
C VAL A 139 -11.86 6.50 -1.78
N THR A 140 -10.57 6.38 -2.12
CA THR A 140 -10.11 6.52 -3.50
C THR A 140 -10.31 5.20 -4.23
N GLU A 141 -11.19 5.19 -5.24
CA GLU A 141 -11.25 4.08 -6.19
C GLU A 141 -10.13 4.19 -7.23
N GLN A 142 -9.35 3.12 -7.38
CA GLN A 142 -8.23 3.09 -8.32
C GLN A 142 -8.71 2.81 -9.74
N GLY A 143 -8.09 3.46 -10.74
CA GLY A 143 -8.50 3.35 -12.14
C GLY A 143 -8.48 1.91 -12.65
N GLU A 144 -7.43 1.17 -12.29
CA GLU A 144 -7.24 -0.25 -12.61
C GLU A 144 -8.32 -1.16 -11.99
N ALA A 145 -9.01 -0.70 -10.95
CA ALA A 145 -10.07 -1.45 -10.29
C ALA A 145 -11.48 -1.09 -10.81
N ILE A 146 -11.66 0.04 -11.50
CA ILE A 146 -12.99 0.54 -11.89
C ILE A 146 -13.75 -0.50 -12.72
N GLN A 147 -13.14 -1.08 -13.75
CA GLN A 147 -13.79 -2.08 -14.58
C GLN A 147 -14.23 -3.31 -13.76
N GLY A 148 -13.39 -3.77 -12.83
CA GLY A 148 -13.67 -4.92 -11.98
C GLY A 148 -14.73 -4.67 -10.90
N LYS A 149 -14.92 -3.41 -10.49
CA LYS A 149 -15.86 -3.02 -9.43
C LYS A 149 -17.20 -2.48 -9.96
N PHE A 150 -17.16 -1.78 -11.09
CA PHE A 150 -18.30 -1.01 -11.60
C PHE A 150 -18.63 -1.28 -13.07
N GLY A 151 -17.85 -2.12 -13.77
CA GLY A 151 -18.05 -2.39 -15.20
C GLY A 151 -19.32 -3.17 -15.55
N LEU A 152 -19.92 -3.87 -14.57
CA LEU A 152 -21.20 -4.57 -14.71
C LEU A 152 -22.14 -4.14 -13.60
N GLN A 153 -23.41 -3.88 -13.94
CA GLN A 153 -24.41 -3.35 -13.00
C GLN A 153 -24.55 -4.19 -11.72
N ASN A 154 -24.65 -5.52 -11.83
CA ASN A 154 -24.78 -6.40 -10.67
C ASN A 154 -23.53 -6.41 -9.78
N ILE A 155 -22.34 -6.25 -10.38
CA ILE A 155 -21.08 -6.14 -9.63
C ILE A 155 -21.00 -4.77 -8.92
N ALA A 156 -21.45 -3.71 -9.58
CA ALA A 156 -21.51 -2.36 -9.00
C ALA A 156 -22.46 -2.32 -7.80
N LEU A 157 -23.66 -2.88 -7.93
CA LEU A 157 -24.63 -3.00 -6.83
C LEU A 157 -24.02 -3.75 -5.65
N ARG A 158 -23.37 -4.89 -5.91
CA ARG A 158 -22.67 -5.65 -4.87
C ARG A 158 -21.57 -4.84 -4.18
N HIS A 159 -20.83 -4.01 -4.91
CA HIS A 159 -19.83 -3.13 -4.30
C HIS A 159 -20.45 -2.06 -3.40
N PHE A 160 -21.55 -1.43 -3.83
CA PHE A 160 -22.26 -0.47 -2.98
C PHE A 160 -22.84 -1.13 -1.72
N GLU A 161 -23.40 -2.34 -1.85
CA GLU A 161 -23.84 -3.14 -0.70
C GLU A 161 -22.69 -3.36 0.28
N LEU A 162 -21.53 -3.84 -0.19
CA LEU A 162 -20.36 -4.08 0.66
C LEU A 162 -19.89 -2.82 1.38
N TYR A 163 -19.89 -1.66 0.72
CA TYR A 163 -19.56 -0.39 1.37
C TYR A 163 -20.56 -0.04 2.48
N ILE A 164 -21.86 -0.10 2.17
CA ILE A 164 -22.91 0.28 3.11
C ILE A 164 -22.93 -0.65 4.31
N THR A 165 -22.88 -1.97 4.10
CA THR A 165 -22.93 -2.94 5.21
C THR A 165 -21.68 -2.86 6.07
N ALA A 166 -20.49 -2.73 5.46
CA ALA A 166 -19.25 -2.64 6.21
C ALA A 166 -19.15 -1.34 7.03
N MET A 167 -19.58 -0.21 6.45
CA MET A 167 -19.64 1.07 7.17
C MET A 167 -20.65 1.02 8.31
N ALA A 168 -21.82 0.42 8.10
CA ALA A 168 -22.83 0.25 9.13
C ALA A 168 -22.30 -0.64 10.27
N GLU A 169 -21.67 -1.77 9.95
CA GLU A 169 -21.06 -2.66 10.94
C GLU A 169 -19.93 -1.98 11.71
N ALA A 170 -18.97 -1.36 11.02
CA ALA A 170 -17.86 -0.63 11.65
C ALA A 170 -18.35 0.50 12.58
N THR A 171 -19.53 1.07 12.30
CA THR A 171 -20.12 2.15 13.08
C THR A 171 -20.93 1.65 14.27
N LEU A 172 -21.76 0.62 14.07
CA LEU A 172 -22.71 0.12 15.07
C LEU A 172 -22.12 -0.98 15.96
N LYS A 173 -21.10 -1.69 15.46
CA LYS A 173 -20.38 -2.78 16.11
C LYS A 173 -18.87 -2.61 15.92
N PRO A 174 -18.28 -1.52 16.47
CA PRO A 174 -16.85 -1.30 16.36
C PRO A 174 -16.08 -2.48 16.94
N GLN A 175 -14.93 -2.79 16.34
CA GLN A 175 -14.04 -3.84 16.83
C GLN A 175 -13.53 -3.52 18.24
N ARG A 176 -13.08 -4.54 18.95
CA ARG A 176 -12.39 -4.34 20.24
C ARG A 176 -11.08 -3.59 20.00
N GLU A 177 -10.71 -2.74 20.95
CA GLU A 177 -9.39 -2.14 20.96
C GLU A 177 -8.32 -3.23 21.19
N PRO A 178 -7.15 -3.14 20.53
CA PRO A 178 -6.09 -4.11 20.71
C PRO A 178 -5.49 -4.02 22.10
N GLN A 179 -5.18 -5.19 22.66
CA GLN A 179 -4.55 -5.32 23.98
C GLN A 179 -3.15 -4.66 23.98
N PRO A 180 -2.66 -4.14 25.11
CA PRO A 180 -1.35 -3.49 25.20
C PRO A 180 -0.20 -4.36 24.66
N GLU A 181 -0.20 -5.65 24.94
CA GLU A 181 0.76 -6.64 24.44
C GLU A 181 0.71 -6.78 22.91
N TRP A 182 -0.48 -6.67 22.30
CA TRP A 182 -0.62 -6.73 20.84
C TRP A 182 0.00 -5.49 20.19
N ARG A 183 -0.19 -4.32 20.80
CA ARG A 183 0.43 -3.07 20.34
C ARG A 183 1.94 -3.12 20.48
N ALA A 184 2.44 -3.57 21.63
CA ALA A 184 3.87 -3.71 21.89
C ALA A 184 4.55 -4.70 20.93
N LEU A 185 3.91 -5.84 20.66
CA LEU A 185 4.39 -6.80 19.68
C LEU A 185 4.39 -6.21 18.26
N MET A 186 3.33 -5.52 17.85
CA MET A 186 3.30 -4.82 16.56
C MET A 186 4.38 -3.73 16.44
N ASP A 187 4.64 -2.95 17.49
CA ASP A 187 5.72 -1.96 17.49
C ASP A 187 7.09 -2.63 17.24
N ARG A 188 7.36 -3.75 17.90
CA ARG A 188 8.61 -4.51 17.69
C ARG A 188 8.69 -5.08 16.27
N MET A 189 7.68 -5.82 15.82
CA MET A 189 7.66 -6.45 14.50
C MET A 189 7.77 -5.41 13.38
N ALA A 190 7.03 -4.30 13.49
CA ALA A 190 7.11 -3.19 12.55
C ALA A 190 8.49 -2.52 12.52
N GLY A 191 9.14 -2.37 13.68
CA GLY A 191 10.51 -1.86 13.79
C GLY A 191 11.51 -2.73 13.04
N VAL A 192 11.52 -4.04 13.31
CA VAL A 192 12.38 -5.02 12.62
C VAL A 192 12.09 -5.04 11.12
N SER A 193 10.81 -5.03 10.74
CA SER A 193 10.40 -5.00 9.34
C SER A 193 10.91 -3.77 8.59
N LYS A 194 10.83 -2.59 9.21
CA LYS A 194 11.34 -1.33 8.65
C LYS A 194 12.85 -1.39 8.43
N GLU A 195 13.59 -1.92 9.40
CA GLU A 195 15.04 -2.06 9.31
C GLU A 195 15.45 -3.00 8.18
N ALA A 196 14.80 -4.18 8.09
CA ALA A 196 15.02 -5.13 7.01
C ALA A 196 14.70 -4.52 5.62
N TYR A 197 13.58 -3.81 5.50
CA TYR A 197 13.22 -3.09 4.28
C TYR A 197 14.26 -2.04 3.88
N ARG A 198 14.61 -1.14 4.81
CA ARG A 198 15.55 -0.04 4.53
C ARG A 198 16.97 -0.55 4.29
N LYS A 199 17.39 -1.65 4.93
CA LYS A 199 18.67 -2.29 4.69
C LYS A 199 18.84 -2.67 3.21
N VAL A 200 17.78 -3.15 2.56
CA VAL A 200 17.80 -3.46 1.12
C VAL A 200 17.61 -2.19 0.29
N VAL A 201 16.50 -1.47 0.47
CA VAL A 201 16.09 -0.41 -0.46
C VAL A 201 16.98 0.84 -0.39
N ARG A 202 17.57 1.12 0.79
CA ARG A 202 18.45 2.28 1.01
C ARG A 202 19.88 1.92 1.37
N GLY A 203 20.07 0.77 2.03
CA GLY A 203 21.37 0.37 2.59
C GLY A 203 22.23 -0.47 1.64
N ASP A 204 21.62 -1.13 0.66
CA ASP A 204 22.34 -1.99 -0.28
C ASP A 204 22.77 -1.16 -1.51
N PRO A 205 24.08 -1.01 -1.77
CA PRO A 205 24.58 -0.17 -2.86
C PRO A 205 24.15 -0.68 -4.23
N ASP A 206 23.90 -1.99 -4.37
CA ASP A 206 23.57 -2.62 -5.64
C ASP A 206 22.07 -2.55 -5.96
N PHE A 207 21.24 -2.09 -5.01
CA PHE A 207 19.80 -2.16 -5.12
C PHE A 207 19.22 -1.34 -6.27
N VAL A 208 19.70 -0.11 -6.47
CA VAL A 208 19.17 0.78 -7.51
C VAL A 208 19.46 0.23 -8.90
N ASP A 209 20.65 -0.32 -9.10
CA ASP A 209 21.05 -0.89 -10.38
C ASP A 209 20.35 -2.23 -10.63
N TYR A 210 20.21 -3.06 -9.60
CA TYR A 210 19.40 -4.27 -9.67
C TYR A 210 17.94 -3.98 -10.00
N PHE A 211 17.32 -2.99 -9.32
CA PHE A 211 15.95 -2.59 -9.60
C PHE A 211 15.74 -2.16 -11.05
N ARG A 212 16.67 -1.37 -11.59
CA ARG A 212 16.61 -0.91 -12.99
C ARG A 212 16.87 -2.03 -14.00
N ALA A 213 17.72 -2.98 -13.67
CA ALA A 213 18.02 -4.13 -14.53
C ALA A 213 16.87 -5.14 -14.51
N ALA A 214 16.43 -5.55 -13.33
CA ALA A 214 15.45 -6.62 -13.14
C ALA A 214 14.02 -6.21 -13.53
N THR A 215 13.70 -4.91 -13.57
CA THR A 215 12.33 -4.41 -13.82
C THR A 215 12.26 -3.50 -15.05
N PRO A 216 11.06 -3.29 -15.64
CA PRO A 216 10.86 -2.33 -16.73
C PRO A 216 10.71 -0.87 -16.25
N GLU A 217 11.29 -0.47 -15.11
CA GLU A 217 11.08 0.87 -14.55
C GLU A 217 11.48 2.02 -15.50
N ARG A 218 12.57 1.85 -16.24
CA ARG A 218 13.06 2.85 -17.18
C ARG A 218 12.03 3.03 -18.30
N GLU A 219 11.63 1.92 -18.90
CA GLU A 219 10.70 1.87 -20.01
C GLU A 219 9.32 2.39 -19.59
N LEU A 220 8.86 2.10 -18.38
CA LEU A 220 7.59 2.63 -17.86
C LEU A 220 7.51 4.16 -17.85
N SER A 221 8.65 4.84 -17.70
CA SER A 221 8.72 6.30 -17.75
C SER A 221 8.59 6.84 -19.18
N ASP A 222 9.10 6.10 -20.17
CA ASP A 222 9.13 6.50 -21.58
C ASP A 222 7.81 6.19 -22.30
N LEU A 223 7.07 5.19 -21.84
CA LEU A 223 5.88 4.69 -22.53
C LEU A 223 4.61 5.57 -22.37
N ASN A 224 4.69 6.73 -21.72
CA ASN A 224 3.57 7.67 -21.50
C ASN A 224 2.26 7.00 -20.98
N ILE A 225 2.37 5.87 -20.27
CA ILE A 225 1.22 5.09 -19.79
C ILE A 225 0.46 5.86 -18.69
N GLY A 226 1.12 6.81 -18.03
CA GLY A 226 0.52 7.70 -17.03
C GLY A 226 0.66 9.18 -17.41
N SER A 227 -0.33 9.99 -17.02
CA SER A 227 -0.32 11.45 -17.25
C SER A 227 0.66 12.24 -16.37
N ARG A 228 1.43 11.56 -15.52
CA ARG A 228 2.33 12.18 -14.53
C ARG A 228 3.75 11.62 -14.68
N PRO A 229 4.79 12.46 -14.53
CA PRO A 229 6.18 11.98 -14.51
C PRO A 229 6.39 10.94 -13.42
N ALA A 230 7.19 9.91 -13.70
CA ALA A 230 7.46 8.83 -12.75
C ALA A 230 8.23 9.29 -11.49
N ARG A 231 9.02 10.37 -11.61
CA ARG A 231 9.87 10.90 -10.53
C ARG A 231 9.44 12.29 -10.05
N ARG A 232 9.90 12.64 -8.84
CA ARG A 232 9.84 13.98 -8.26
C ARG A 232 11.25 14.60 -8.39
N GLY A 233 11.40 15.63 -9.23
CA GLY A 233 12.69 16.28 -9.47
C GLY A 233 13.68 15.44 -10.30
N GLN A 234 14.97 15.78 -10.24
CA GLN A 234 16.06 15.15 -11.02
C GLN A 234 16.82 14.05 -10.28
N GLY A 235 16.36 13.59 -9.11
CA GLY A 235 17.04 12.57 -8.33
C GLY A 235 17.04 11.18 -9.01
N SER A 236 18.11 10.41 -8.80
CA SER A 236 18.29 9.08 -9.42
C SER A 236 17.88 7.91 -8.50
N GLY A 237 17.79 8.13 -7.17
CA GLY A 237 17.44 7.12 -6.16
C GLY A 237 15.94 6.78 -6.05
N VAL A 238 15.61 5.77 -5.25
CA VAL A 238 14.23 5.27 -5.02
C VAL A 238 13.34 6.33 -4.34
N GLU A 239 13.93 7.23 -3.57
CA GLU A 239 13.25 8.33 -2.88
C GLU A 239 12.55 9.25 -3.88
N SER A 240 13.20 9.50 -5.02
CA SER A 240 12.66 10.34 -6.09
C SER A 240 11.53 9.66 -6.88
N LEU A 241 11.45 8.33 -6.86
CA LEU A 241 10.43 7.56 -7.58
C LEU A 241 9.09 7.66 -6.86
N ARG A 242 8.01 7.87 -7.60
CA ARG A 242 6.65 7.86 -7.04
C ARG A 242 6.20 6.43 -6.69
N ALA A 243 5.25 6.31 -5.77
CA ALA A 243 4.75 5.00 -5.32
C ALA A 243 4.10 4.15 -6.44
N ILE A 244 3.46 4.76 -7.43
CA ILE A 244 2.83 4.02 -8.54
C ILE A 244 3.91 3.32 -9.40
N PRO A 245 4.89 4.03 -10.00
CA PRO A 245 6.00 3.37 -10.72
C PRO A 245 6.74 2.31 -9.89
N TRP A 246 6.98 2.59 -8.61
CA TRP A 246 7.62 1.63 -7.69
C TRP A 246 6.86 0.30 -7.61
N ASN A 247 5.56 0.34 -7.29
CA ASN A 247 4.75 -0.87 -7.20
C ASN A 247 4.53 -1.54 -8.55
N PHE A 248 4.38 -0.74 -9.60
CA PHE A 248 4.09 -1.22 -10.94
C PHE A 248 5.28 -1.97 -11.54
N ALA A 249 6.50 -1.45 -11.39
CA ALA A 249 7.73 -2.10 -11.85
C ALA A 249 7.90 -3.50 -11.24
N TRP A 250 7.72 -3.65 -9.93
CA TRP A 250 7.78 -4.98 -9.28
C TRP A 250 6.58 -5.87 -9.58
N THR A 251 5.44 -5.29 -9.99
CA THR A 251 4.27 -6.05 -10.45
C THR A 251 4.53 -6.72 -11.78
N GLN A 252 5.24 -6.04 -12.68
CA GLN A 252 5.60 -6.58 -13.98
C GLN A 252 6.45 -7.85 -13.86
N THR A 253 7.42 -7.90 -12.95
CA THR A 253 8.37 -9.02 -12.85
C THR A 253 7.90 -10.18 -11.97
N ARG A 254 6.69 -10.10 -11.41
CA ARG A 254 6.12 -11.11 -10.51
C ARG A 254 6.89 -11.32 -9.20
N LEU A 255 7.87 -10.46 -8.87
CA LEU A 255 8.51 -10.48 -7.56
C LEU A 255 7.66 -9.78 -6.49
N LEU A 256 6.92 -8.73 -6.86
CA LEU A 256 6.06 -7.97 -5.94
C LEU A 256 6.78 -7.45 -4.69
N LEU A 257 8.08 -7.15 -4.80
CA LEU A 257 8.97 -6.81 -3.67
C LEU A 257 8.35 -5.79 -2.70
N ALA A 258 7.72 -4.76 -3.23
CA ALA A 258 7.07 -3.68 -2.47
C ALA A 258 5.98 -4.17 -1.49
N GLY A 259 5.35 -5.32 -1.75
CA GLY A 259 4.23 -5.85 -0.99
C GLY A 259 4.61 -6.87 0.09
N TRP A 260 5.89 -7.23 0.26
CA TRP A 260 6.30 -8.22 1.27
C TRP A 260 7.68 -7.99 1.87
N LEU A 261 8.56 -7.20 1.26
CA LEU A 261 9.92 -7.00 1.78
C LEU A 261 9.92 -6.49 3.23
N GLY A 262 10.65 -7.17 4.10
CA GLY A 262 10.72 -6.92 5.53
C GLY A 262 9.60 -7.56 6.37
N VAL A 263 8.52 -8.05 5.75
CA VAL A 263 7.41 -8.66 6.49
C VAL A 263 7.85 -9.97 7.16
N GLY A 264 8.62 -10.80 6.45
CA GLY A 264 9.12 -12.07 6.97
C GLY A 264 9.97 -11.89 8.23
N GLU A 265 10.91 -10.94 8.21
CA GLU A 265 11.75 -10.60 9.35
C GLU A 265 10.92 -10.10 10.54
N GLY A 266 9.89 -9.27 10.28
CA GLY A 266 8.95 -8.82 11.30
C GLY A 266 8.19 -9.97 11.96
N LEU A 267 7.62 -10.89 11.16
CA LEU A 267 6.90 -12.06 11.67
C LEU A 267 7.82 -13.01 12.43
N ARG A 268 9.04 -13.27 11.94
CA ARG A 268 10.06 -14.08 12.63
C ARG A 268 10.40 -13.51 14.01
N ALA A 269 10.54 -12.20 14.15
CA ALA A 269 10.77 -11.56 15.44
C ALA A 269 9.62 -11.74 16.44
N GLY A 270 8.40 -12.01 15.97
CA GLY A 270 7.28 -12.43 16.80
C GLY A 270 7.30 -13.93 17.12
N LEU A 271 7.60 -14.77 16.13
CA LEU A 271 7.62 -16.23 16.26
C LEU A 271 8.74 -16.76 17.18
N GLU A 272 9.93 -16.14 17.11
CA GLU A 272 11.12 -16.57 17.85
C GLU A 272 11.22 -15.93 19.25
N GLY A 273 10.34 -14.98 19.55
CA GLY A 273 10.32 -14.25 20.82
C GLY A 273 9.44 -14.92 21.89
N PRO A 274 9.43 -14.36 23.12
CA PRO A 274 8.54 -14.83 24.19
C PRO A 274 7.06 -14.60 23.89
N ASP A 275 6.74 -13.76 22.90
CA ASP A 275 5.38 -13.36 22.54
C ASP A 275 4.76 -14.22 21.43
N ARG A 276 5.31 -15.41 21.16
CA ARG A 276 4.80 -16.31 20.10
C ARG A 276 3.31 -16.60 20.23
N GLU A 277 2.84 -16.89 21.45
CA GLU A 277 1.42 -17.13 21.70
C GLU A 277 0.58 -15.86 21.45
N VAL A 278 1.11 -14.69 21.82
CA VAL A 278 0.46 -13.39 21.57
C VAL A 278 0.30 -13.17 20.07
N LEU A 279 1.29 -13.54 19.26
CA LEU A 279 1.21 -13.46 17.80
C LEU A 279 0.07 -14.31 17.23
N PHE A 280 -0.09 -15.55 17.71
CA PHE A 280 -1.18 -16.43 17.27
C PHE A 280 -2.55 -15.92 17.74
N THR A 281 -2.64 -15.37 18.96
CA THR A 281 -3.87 -14.71 19.43
C THR A 281 -4.19 -13.48 18.56
N MET A 282 -3.20 -12.66 18.20
CA MET A 282 -3.40 -11.54 17.28
C MET A 282 -3.91 -12.02 15.91
N ALA A 283 -3.34 -13.10 15.37
CA ALA A 283 -3.72 -13.68 14.08
C ALA A 283 -5.13 -14.28 14.07
N THR A 284 -5.74 -14.55 15.22
CA THR A 284 -7.08 -15.13 15.31
C THR A 284 -8.12 -14.12 15.79
N GLU A 285 -7.78 -13.28 16.78
CA GLU A 285 -8.72 -12.40 17.47
C GLU A 285 -8.66 -10.93 16.99
N TRP A 286 -7.52 -10.47 16.45
CA TRP A 286 -7.38 -9.08 16.04
C TRP A 286 -7.69 -8.88 14.55
N SER A 287 -8.90 -8.40 14.25
CA SER A 287 -9.38 -8.20 12.87
C SER A 287 -8.46 -7.34 11.99
N TYR A 288 -7.80 -6.33 12.56
CA TYR A 288 -6.79 -5.54 11.85
C TYR A 288 -5.60 -6.39 11.41
N PHE A 289 -5.01 -7.15 12.35
CA PHE A 289 -3.84 -7.98 12.05
C PHE A 289 -4.18 -9.11 11.08
N ARG A 290 -5.35 -9.75 11.23
CA ARG A 290 -5.87 -10.70 10.23
C ARG A 290 -5.96 -10.10 8.84
N THR A 291 -6.54 -8.91 8.73
CA THR A 291 -6.69 -8.24 7.44
C THR A 291 -5.33 -7.85 6.84
N PHE A 292 -4.35 -7.49 7.68
CA PHE A 292 -2.97 -7.28 7.26
C PHE A 292 -2.34 -8.58 6.74
N LEU A 293 -2.47 -9.70 7.47
CA LEU A 293 -1.96 -11.01 7.03
C LEU A 293 -2.61 -11.44 5.70
N SER A 294 -3.93 -11.30 5.54
CA SER A 294 -4.62 -11.60 4.28
C SER A 294 -4.15 -10.74 3.10
N LEU A 295 -3.75 -9.47 3.35
CA LEU A 295 -3.14 -8.64 2.32
C LEU A 295 -1.80 -9.24 1.89
N VAL A 296 -0.92 -9.55 2.85
CA VAL A 296 0.39 -10.15 2.57
C VAL A 296 0.21 -11.48 1.85
N GLU A 297 -0.70 -12.33 2.32
CA GLU A 297 -1.03 -13.62 1.72
C GLU A 297 -1.47 -13.50 0.26
N MET A 298 -2.34 -12.54 -0.06
CA MET A 298 -2.75 -12.26 -1.45
C MET A 298 -1.56 -11.84 -2.31
N VAL A 299 -0.67 -10.98 -1.80
CA VAL A 299 0.54 -10.57 -2.51
C VAL A 299 1.42 -11.79 -2.77
N MET A 300 1.72 -12.56 -1.73
CA MET A 300 2.58 -13.75 -1.82
C MET A 300 2.02 -14.78 -2.80
N ALA A 301 0.70 -15.00 -2.81
CA ALA A 301 0.03 -15.91 -3.72
C ALA A 301 0.10 -15.49 -5.20
N LYS A 302 0.43 -14.23 -5.48
CA LYS A 302 0.61 -13.70 -6.85
C LYS A 302 2.07 -13.64 -7.28
N THR A 303 3.01 -13.86 -6.36
CA THR A 303 4.44 -13.94 -6.72
C THR A 303 4.68 -15.18 -7.58
N GLU A 304 5.57 -15.06 -8.57
CA GLU A 304 6.04 -16.21 -9.37
C GLU A 304 7.57 -16.19 -9.44
N PRO A 305 8.26 -16.89 -8.52
CA PRO A 305 9.72 -16.90 -8.45
C PRO A 305 10.39 -17.43 -9.73
N ILE A 306 9.76 -18.38 -10.42
CA ILE A 306 10.27 -18.95 -11.68
C ILE A 306 10.23 -17.89 -12.79
N ILE A 307 9.13 -17.15 -12.88
CA ILE A 307 9.01 -16.05 -13.85
C ILE A 307 10.02 -14.95 -13.51
N HIS A 308 10.13 -14.55 -12.25
CA HIS A 308 11.11 -13.54 -11.85
C HIS A 308 12.56 -13.99 -12.14
N ALA A 309 12.86 -15.28 -11.98
CA ALA A 309 14.17 -15.84 -12.32
C ALA A 309 14.50 -15.68 -13.82
N HIS A 310 13.51 -15.81 -14.71
CA HIS A 310 13.68 -15.54 -16.15
C HIS A 310 14.07 -14.08 -16.43
N TYR A 311 13.47 -13.10 -15.73
CA TYR A 311 13.90 -11.69 -15.83
C TYR A 311 15.33 -11.50 -15.37
N VAL A 312 15.73 -12.21 -14.31
CA VAL A 312 17.09 -12.13 -13.78
C VAL A 312 18.08 -12.70 -14.80
N GLU A 313 17.80 -13.89 -15.36
CA GLU A 313 18.63 -14.54 -16.36
C GLU A 313 18.82 -13.69 -17.63
N GLU A 314 17.74 -13.07 -18.11
CA GLU A 314 17.80 -12.31 -19.36
C GLU A 314 18.35 -10.88 -19.20
N LEU A 315 18.19 -10.25 -18.03
CA LEU A 315 18.38 -8.80 -17.87
C LEU A 315 19.40 -8.38 -16.82
N VAL A 316 19.71 -9.23 -15.83
CA VAL A 316 20.51 -8.83 -14.66
C VAL A 316 21.97 -9.24 -14.84
N PRO A 317 22.93 -8.30 -14.77
CA PRO A 317 24.36 -8.59 -14.80
C PRO A 317 24.83 -9.51 -13.66
N ASP A 318 25.90 -10.26 -13.91
CA ASP A 318 26.46 -11.26 -12.98
C ASP A 318 26.80 -10.68 -11.61
N GLU A 319 27.31 -9.44 -11.56
CA GLU A 319 27.67 -8.75 -10.32
C GLU A 319 26.47 -8.50 -9.39
N LEU A 320 25.24 -8.48 -9.92
CA LEU A 320 24.01 -8.24 -9.16
C LEU A 320 23.29 -9.54 -8.74
N LEU A 321 23.76 -10.71 -9.20
CA LEU A 321 23.11 -12.00 -8.94
C LEU A 321 23.09 -12.38 -7.45
N ALA A 322 24.10 -11.96 -6.69
CA ALA A 322 24.15 -12.18 -5.25
C ALA A 322 22.97 -11.51 -4.52
N LEU A 323 22.60 -10.28 -4.92
CA LEU A 323 21.43 -9.60 -4.38
C LEU A 323 20.14 -10.32 -4.79
N SER A 324 20.02 -10.71 -6.06
CA SER A 324 18.88 -11.50 -6.55
C SER A 324 18.64 -12.77 -5.73
N GLN A 325 19.70 -13.54 -5.45
CA GLN A 325 19.63 -14.75 -4.64
C GLN A 325 19.19 -14.46 -3.19
N ARG A 326 19.71 -13.37 -2.59
CA ARG A 326 19.29 -12.93 -1.25
C ARG A 326 17.79 -12.61 -1.22
N LEU A 327 17.28 -11.88 -2.21
CA LEU A 327 15.87 -11.50 -2.30
C LEU A 327 14.95 -12.73 -2.50
N THR A 328 15.35 -13.68 -3.35
CA THR A 328 14.61 -14.93 -3.55
C THR A 328 14.55 -15.77 -2.27
N LYS A 329 15.66 -15.81 -1.50
CA LYS A 329 15.68 -16.44 -0.19
C LYS A 329 14.72 -15.74 0.79
N GLN A 330 14.77 -14.40 0.86
CA GLN A 330 13.87 -13.62 1.72
C GLN A 330 12.38 -13.81 1.37
N LEU A 331 12.05 -13.96 0.08
CA LEU A 331 10.69 -14.28 -0.36
C LEU A 331 10.23 -15.64 0.20
N THR A 332 11.08 -16.67 0.07
CA THR A 332 10.81 -18.01 0.60
C THR A 332 10.65 -17.98 2.13
N ASP A 333 11.55 -17.29 2.83
CA ASP A 333 11.51 -17.16 4.29
C ASP A 333 10.25 -16.41 4.76
N THR A 334 9.85 -15.36 4.03
CA THR A 334 8.62 -14.61 4.29
C THR A 334 7.39 -15.48 4.12
N ARG A 335 7.35 -16.31 3.07
CA ARG A 335 6.25 -17.27 2.84
C ARG A 335 6.14 -18.27 3.98
N ALA A 336 7.26 -18.83 4.41
CA ALA A 336 7.29 -19.79 5.50
C ALA A 336 6.83 -19.16 6.83
N ALA A 337 7.32 -17.96 7.16
CA ALA A 337 6.89 -17.26 8.38
C ALA A 337 5.40 -16.91 8.35
N LEU A 338 4.86 -16.49 7.20
CA LEU A 338 3.44 -16.20 7.05
C LEU A 338 2.58 -17.45 7.27
N LEU A 339 2.92 -18.57 6.63
CA LEU A 339 2.20 -19.84 6.78
C LEU A 339 2.25 -20.35 8.22
N GLU A 340 3.40 -20.21 8.89
CA GLU A 340 3.56 -20.55 10.31
C GLU A 340 2.61 -19.72 11.19
N VAL A 341 2.51 -18.40 10.96
CA VAL A 341 1.60 -17.52 11.71
C VAL A 341 0.13 -17.81 11.44
N LEU A 342 -0.21 -18.15 10.19
CA LEU A 342 -1.57 -18.54 9.82
C LEU A 342 -1.94 -19.94 10.34
N GLY A 343 -0.96 -20.80 10.62
CA GLY A 343 -1.18 -22.21 10.94
C GLY A 343 -1.66 -23.02 9.73
N GLU A 344 -1.24 -22.63 8.52
CA GLU A 344 -1.69 -23.21 7.24
C GLU A 344 -0.53 -23.85 6.46
N GLU A 345 -0.81 -24.86 5.65
CA GLU A 345 0.20 -25.53 4.82
C GLU A 345 0.34 -24.89 3.43
N GLU A 346 -0.68 -24.17 2.97
CA GLU A 346 -0.72 -23.51 1.67
C GLU A 346 -1.38 -22.14 1.74
N LEU A 347 -0.95 -21.22 0.88
CA LEU A 347 -1.55 -19.89 0.79
C LEU A 347 -2.97 -19.99 0.21
N LEU A 348 -3.84 -19.12 0.69
CA LEU A 348 -5.23 -18.96 0.30
C LEU A 348 -6.08 -20.20 0.60
N LEU A 349 -5.74 -20.98 1.63
CA LEU A 349 -6.46 -22.19 2.02
C LEU A 349 -7.97 -21.92 2.23
N HIS A 350 -8.31 -20.73 2.73
CA HIS A 350 -9.68 -20.31 3.01
C HIS A 350 -10.25 -19.31 1.98
N ASN A 351 -9.60 -19.14 0.83
CA ASN A 351 -10.04 -18.20 -0.21
C ASN A 351 -10.01 -18.81 -1.62
N ASP A 352 -10.84 -19.83 -1.83
CA ASP A 352 -10.96 -20.57 -3.10
C ASP A 352 -11.25 -19.68 -4.31
N VAL A 353 -12.02 -18.60 -4.11
CA VAL A 353 -12.37 -17.68 -5.18
C VAL A 353 -11.13 -16.96 -5.69
N LEU A 354 -10.31 -16.41 -4.79
CA LEU A 354 -9.06 -15.75 -5.17
C LEU A 354 -8.04 -16.77 -5.72
N LYS A 355 -7.89 -17.92 -5.08
CA LYS A 355 -7.00 -19.00 -5.52
C LYS A 355 -7.33 -19.45 -6.95
N ARG A 356 -8.61 -19.71 -7.24
CA ARG A 356 -9.08 -20.02 -8.60
C ARG A 356 -8.84 -18.88 -9.57
N ALA A 357 -9.11 -17.64 -9.15
CA ALA A 357 -8.95 -16.49 -10.02
C ALA A 357 -7.49 -16.23 -10.42
N ILE A 358 -6.52 -16.50 -9.53
CA ILE A 358 -5.08 -16.46 -9.83
C ILE A 358 -4.74 -17.60 -10.80
N ARG A 359 -5.13 -18.84 -10.48
CA ARG A 359 -4.85 -20.03 -11.31
C ARG A 359 -5.37 -19.91 -12.75
N VAL A 360 -6.52 -19.24 -12.95
CA VAL A 360 -7.08 -19.01 -14.30
C VAL A 360 -6.30 -17.94 -15.07
N ARG A 361 -5.73 -16.94 -14.38
CA ARG A 361 -5.03 -15.82 -15.03
C ARG A 361 -3.57 -16.13 -15.35
N ASN A 362 -2.86 -16.86 -14.47
CA ASN A 362 -1.43 -17.13 -14.66
C ASN A 362 -1.11 -17.69 -16.07
N PRO A 363 -1.83 -18.68 -16.62
CA PRO A 363 -1.56 -19.18 -17.97
C PRO A 363 -1.63 -18.15 -19.11
N TYR A 364 -2.29 -17.01 -18.90
CA TYR A 364 -2.34 -15.90 -19.85
C TYR A 364 -1.30 -14.80 -19.54
N VAL A 365 -0.90 -14.67 -18.28
CA VAL A 365 0.07 -13.65 -17.83
C VAL A 365 1.51 -14.15 -18.02
N ASP A 366 1.76 -15.43 -17.75
CA ASP A 366 3.10 -16.02 -17.77
C ASP A 366 3.75 -15.93 -19.17
N PRO A 367 3.06 -16.21 -20.29
CA PRO A 367 3.64 -16.02 -21.62
C PRO A 367 3.98 -14.54 -21.92
N LEU A 368 3.16 -13.61 -21.44
CA LEU A 368 3.44 -12.17 -21.58
C LEU A 368 4.67 -11.77 -20.78
N ASN A 369 4.87 -12.39 -19.61
CA ASN A 369 6.04 -12.16 -18.79
C ASN A 369 7.33 -12.64 -19.46
N ILE A 370 7.34 -13.86 -19.99
CA ILE A 370 8.49 -14.41 -20.73
C ILE A 370 8.82 -13.52 -21.92
N LEU A 371 7.82 -13.22 -22.75
CA LEU A 371 7.99 -12.34 -23.91
C LEU A 371 8.49 -10.94 -23.51
N GLN A 372 7.99 -10.38 -22.41
CA GLN A 372 8.43 -9.08 -21.92
C GLN A 372 9.91 -9.07 -21.52
N ALA A 373 10.42 -10.11 -20.88
CA ALA A 373 11.84 -10.18 -20.51
C ALA A 373 12.74 -10.19 -21.76
N ASP A 374 12.41 -11.03 -22.74
CA ASP A 374 13.17 -11.16 -23.98
C ASP A 374 13.13 -9.84 -24.79
N MET A 375 11.95 -9.21 -24.88
CA MET A 375 11.79 -7.92 -25.54
C MET A 375 12.53 -6.80 -24.83
N LEU A 376 12.58 -6.78 -23.49
CA LEU A 376 13.35 -5.79 -22.73
C LEU A 376 14.84 -5.93 -23.02
N LYS A 377 15.36 -7.17 -23.13
CA LYS A 377 16.75 -7.42 -23.49
C LYS A 377 17.06 -6.84 -24.87
N LEU A 378 16.27 -7.21 -25.88
CA LEU A 378 16.41 -6.72 -27.25
C LEU A 378 16.29 -5.19 -27.34
N LEU A 379 15.28 -4.61 -26.67
CA LEU A 379 15.07 -3.16 -26.68
C LEU A 379 16.26 -2.41 -26.06
N ARG A 380 16.87 -2.95 -25.01
CA ARG A 380 18.02 -2.33 -24.32
C ARG A 380 19.32 -2.45 -25.12
N THR A 381 19.46 -3.47 -25.96
CA THR A 381 20.68 -3.69 -26.77
C THR A 381 20.58 -3.10 -28.18
N GLU A 382 19.42 -3.21 -28.82
CA GLU A 382 19.23 -2.90 -30.24
C GLU A 382 18.30 -1.69 -30.46
N GLY A 383 17.39 -1.40 -29.52
CA GLY A 383 16.35 -0.40 -29.68
C GLY A 383 15.26 -0.82 -30.69
N GLY A 384 14.29 0.06 -30.94
CA GLY A 384 13.26 -0.15 -31.97
C GLY A 384 11.85 0.25 -31.52
N GLU A 385 11.15 0.96 -32.40
CA GLU A 385 9.79 1.47 -32.11
C GLU A 385 8.76 0.33 -32.03
N GLU A 386 8.84 -0.67 -32.91
CA GLU A 386 7.94 -1.84 -32.88
C GLU A 386 8.10 -2.67 -31.59
N LEU A 387 9.33 -2.83 -31.10
CA LEU A 387 9.61 -3.48 -29.82
C LEU A 387 9.05 -2.68 -28.65
N ALA A 388 9.20 -1.35 -28.68
CA ALA A 388 8.62 -0.47 -27.67
C ALA A 388 7.09 -0.56 -27.65
N ASP A 389 6.45 -0.65 -28.81
CA ASP A 389 4.99 -0.84 -28.91
C ASP A 389 4.53 -2.22 -28.42
N ALA A 390 5.24 -3.29 -28.79
CA ALA A 390 4.96 -4.64 -28.28
C ALA A 390 5.14 -4.72 -26.75
N LEU A 391 6.13 -4.02 -26.20
CA LEU A 391 6.34 -3.90 -24.76
C LEU A 391 5.15 -3.21 -24.05
N LYS A 392 4.50 -2.21 -24.67
CA LYS A 392 3.26 -1.61 -24.11
C LYS A 392 2.16 -2.65 -23.97
N VAL A 393 2.03 -3.56 -24.94
CA VAL A 393 1.01 -4.62 -24.92
C VAL A 393 1.25 -5.58 -23.76
N THR A 394 2.48 -6.03 -23.55
CA THR A 394 2.78 -6.91 -22.41
C THR A 394 2.60 -6.21 -21.08
N ILE A 395 3.04 -4.96 -20.95
CA ILE A 395 2.86 -4.16 -19.74
C ILE A 395 1.38 -4.05 -19.37
N ASN A 396 0.53 -3.72 -20.35
CA ASN A 396 -0.91 -3.61 -20.14
C ASN A 396 -1.55 -4.96 -19.82
N GLY A 397 -1.16 -6.02 -20.53
CA GLY A 397 -1.69 -7.37 -20.33
C GLY A 397 -1.34 -7.96 -18.96
N ILE A 398 -0.08 -7.83 -18.52
CA ILE A 398 0.37 -8.26 -17.19
C ILE A 398 -0.38 -7.47 -16.12
N SER A 399 -0.50 -6.16 -16.28
CA SER A 399 -1.24 -5.30 -15.33
C SER A 399 -2.70 -5.71 -15.20
N ALA A 400 -3.36 -6.00 -16.32
CA ALA A 400 -4.75 -6.46 -16.35
C ALA A 400 -4.94 -7.82 -15.66
N GLY A 401 -3.96 -8.73 -15.81
CA GLY A 401 -3.95 -10.03 -15.15
C GLY A 401 -3.69 -9.93 -13.64
N MET A 402 -2.67 -9.16 -13.24
CA MET A 402 -2.22 -9.02 -11.86
C MET A 402 -3.21 -8.23 -11.00
N ARG A 403 -3.86 -7.22 -11.60
CA ARG A 403 -4.77 -6.29 -10.91
C ARG A 403 -4.08 -5.64 -9.69
N ASN A 404 -4.65 -5.82 -8.51
CA ASN A 404 -4.20 -5.25 -7.24
C ASN A 404 -3.06 -6.06 -6.58
N THR A 405 -1.93 -5.45 -6.28
CA THR A 405 -0.72 -6.18 -5.84
C THR A 405 0.03 -5.60 -4.63
N GLY A 406 -0.48 -4.55 -3.97
CA GLY A 406 0.20 -3.93 -2.82
C GLY A 406 -0.16 -2.48 -2.59
#